data_AF-A0A645JEG5-F1
#
_entry.id   AF-A0A645JEG5-F1
#
_cell.length_a   1.000
_cell.length_b   1.000
_cell.length_c   1.000
_cell.angle_alpha   90.00
_cell.angle_beta   90.00
_cell.angle_gamma   90.00
#
_symmetry.space_group_name_H-M   'P 1'
#
loop_
_entity.id
_entity.type
_entity.pdbx_description
1 polymer ?
#
loop_
_entity_poly.entity_id
_entity_poly.type
_entity_poly.pdbx_seq_one_letter_code
_entity_poly.pdbx_strand_id
1 'polypeptide(L)'
;MLHKSELFYSFDVYGDGKPTATRNLPPDVDLRKFCGDFPVADTICNYMFTDPPFRRFDKAVIDNHIAMFRKVIENYKDLLPGDEHTIAPGNWFLSARKH
;
A
#
# COMPACT_ATOMS: atom_id res chain seq x y z
N MET A 1 5.39 5.55 -0.60
CA MET A 1 4.67 4.63 -1.52
C MET A 1 5.13 4.83 -2.97
N LEU A 2 6.30 4.27 -3.30
CA LEU A 2 6.71 3.98 -4.66
C LEU A 2 7.02 2.47 -4.68
N HIS A 3 6.44 1.71 -5.59
CA HIS A 3 6.56 0.24 -5.53
C HIS A 3 7.99 -0.22 -5.83
N LYS A 4 8.74 -0.64 -4.80
CA LYS A 4 10.08 -1.27 -4.91
C LYS A 4 9.99 -2.75 -5.31
N SER A 5 8.98 -3.13 -6.10
CA SER A 5 8.74 -4.53 -6.45
C SER A 5 9.82 -5.05 -7.39
N GLU A 6 10.37 -6.23 -7.07
CA GLU A 6 11.30 -6.95 -7.95
C GLU A 6 10.70 -7.20 -9.35
N LEU A 7 9.38 -7.26 -9.46
CA LEU A 7 8.68 -7.39 -10.75
C LEU A 7 9.14 -6.32 -11.76
N PHE A 8 9.35 -5.08 -11.33
CA PHE A 8 9.70 -3.99 -12.24
C PHE A 8 11.19 -3.97 -12.59
N TYR A 9 12.04 -4.35 -11.63
CA TYR A 9 13.50 -4.19 -11.77
C TYR A 9 14.23 -5.47 -12.17
N SER A 10 13.58 -6.63 -12.08
CA SER A 10 14.18 -7.94 -12.37
C SER A 10 13.46 -8.74 -13.45
N PHE A 11 12.22 -8.38 -13.80
CA PHE A 11 11.47 -9.08 -14.84
C PHE A 11 11.19 -8.22 -16.06
N ASP A 12 11.23 -8.85 -17.21
CA ASP A 12 10.76 -8.30 -18.48
C ASP A 12 9.31 -8.72 -18.69
N VAL A 13 8.38 -7.89 -18.25
CA VAL A 13 6.94 -8.16 -18.34
C VAL A 13 6.44 -8.05 -19.79
N TYR A 14 7.11 -7.26 -20.63
CA TYR A 14 6.63 -6.91 -21.97
C TYR A 14 7.42 -7.59 -23.11
N GLY A 15 8.49 -8.32 -22.81
CA GLY A 15 9.28 -9.05 -23.80
C GLY A 15 10.29 -8.17 -24.56
N ASP A 16 10.73 -7.06 -23.98
CA ASP A 16 11.66 -6.12 -24.58
C ASP A 16 13.15 -6.52 -24.41
N GLY A 17 13.43 -7.69 -23.82
CA GLY A 17 14.76 -8.21 -23.56
C GLY A 17 15.49 -7.52 -22.41
N LYS A 18 14.79 -6.66 -21.65
CA LYS A 18 15.31 -5.92 -20.50
C LYS A 18 14.25 -5.84 -19.40
N PRO A 19 14.65 -5.68 -18.13
CA PRO A 19 13.70 -5.39 -17.07
C PRO A 19 12.81 -4.19 -17.41
N THR A 20 11.51 -4.31 -17.12
CA THR A 20 10.51 -3.35 -17.57
C THR A 20 10.79 -1.92 -17.09
N ALA A 21 11.33 -1.73 -15.88
CA ALA A 21 11.66 -0.41 -15.35
C ALA A 21 12.77 0.31 -16.14
N THR A 22 13.74 -0.42 -16.70
CA THR A 22 14.93 0.15 -17.35
C THR A 22 14.90 0.06 -18.87
N ARG A 23 13.80 -0.43 -19.46
CA ARG A 23 13.62 -0.61 -20.92
C ARG A 23 14.09 0.60 -21.74
N ASN A 24 13.64 1.79 -21.36
CA ASN A 24 13.88 3.04 -22.10
C ASN A 24 15.15 3.77 -21.67
N LEU A 25 15.96 3.17 -20.81
CA LEU A 25 17.18 3.77 -20.29
C LEU A 25 18.43 3.21 -20.99
N PRO A 26 19.53 3.97 -20.96
CA PRO A 26 20.83 3.46 -21.38
C PRO A 26 21.21 2.18 -20.60
N PRO A 27 21.96 1.24 -21.22
CA PRO A 27 22.26 -0.08 -20.64
C PRO A 27 23.00 -0.03 -19.29
N ASP A 28 23.69 1.06 -19.01
CA ASP A 28 24.53 1.31 -17.84
C ASP A 28 23.78 2.01 -16.68
N VAL A 29 22.53 2.42 -16.90
CA VAL A 29 21.74 3.15 -15.92
C VAL A 29 20.91 2.18 -15.08
N ASP A 30 21.28 2.05 -13.81
CA ASP A 30 20.51 1.32 -12.81
C ASP A 30 19.62 2.27 -12.00
N LEU A 31 18.30 2.19 -12.22
CA LEU A 31 17.30 2.99 -11.51
C LEU A 31 17.32 2.78 -10.00
N ARG A 32 17.73 1.62 -9.50
CA ARG A 32 17.80 1.34 -8.06
C ARG A 32 18.76 2.28 -7.34
N LYS A 33 19.78 2.78 -8.04
CA LYS A 33 20.75 3.75 -7.49
C LYS A 33 20.15 5.15 -7.32
N PHE A 34 19.07 5.46 -8.05
CA PHE A 34 18.40 6.75 -8.00
C PHE A 34 17.10 6.71 -7.18
N CYS A 35 16.51 5.52 -7.02
CA CYS A 35 15.41 5.29 -6.10
C CYS A 35 15.93 5.01 -4.68
N GLY A 36 16.27 6.07 -3.96
CA GLY A 36 16.55 5.99 -2.52
C GLY A 36 15.30 5.72 -1.68
N ASP A 37 15.49 5.61 -0.36
CA ASP A 37 14.38 5.57 0.58
C ASP A 37 13.65 6.91 0.61
N PHE A 38 12.32 6.87 0.65
CA PHE A 38 11.51 8.07 0.78
C PHE A 38 10.99 8.15 2.21
N PRO A 39 11.78 8.67 3.17
CA PRO A 39 11.48 8.56 4.60
C PRO A 39 10.14 9.18 5.00
N VAL A 40 9.67 10.17 4.24
CA VAL A 40 8.37 10.81 4.48
C VAL A 40 7.25 10.11 3.70
N ALA A 41 7.47 9.78 2.42
CA ALA A 41 6.41 9.18 1.60
C ALA A 41 6.13 7.72 1.95
N ASP A 42 7.07 7.02 2.56
CA ASP A 42 6.92 5.63 2.98
C ASP A 42 6.20 5.50 4.33
N THR A 43 6.14 6.56 5.15
CA THR A 43 5.41 6.55 6.44
C THR A 43 3.92 6.83 6.28
N ILE A 44 3.47 7.36 5.15
CA ILE A 44 2.06 7.76 4.95
C ILE A 44 1.08 6.60 5.18
N CYS A 45 1.46 5.36 4.82
CA CYS A 45 0.64 4.17 5.01
C CYS A 45 0.36 3.86 6.49
N ASN A 46 1.22 4.30 7.42
CA ASN A 46 1.03 4.11 8.85
C ASN A 46 -0.09 5.01 9.41
N TYR A 47 -0.46 6.06 8.68
CA TYR A 47 -1.48 7.04 9.10
C TYR A 47 -2.75 6.95 8.26
N MET A 48 -2.77 6.09 7.23
CA MET A 48 -3.90 5.95 6.33
C MET A 48 -4.73 4.73 6.72
N PHE A 49 -6.05 4.91 6.75
CA PHE A 49 -7.02 3.83 6.69
C PHE A 49 -7.90 4.04 5.46
N THR A 50 -8.56 2.98 5.00
CA THR A 50 -9.43 3.04 3.83
C THR A 50 -10.86 2.76 4.27
N ASP A 51 -11.76 3.69 3.95
CA ASP A 51 -13.18 3.47 4.12
C ASP A 51 -13.70 2.48 3.07
N PRO A 52 -14.65 1.60 3.44
CA PRO A 52 -15.37 0.82 2.47
C PRO A 52 -16.03 1.73 1.42
N PRO A 53 -16.13 1.29 0.16
CA PRO A 53 -16.83 2.06 -0.85
C PRO A 53 -18.34 2.10 -0.53
N PHE A 54 -18.80 3.17 0.11
CA PHE A 54 -20.21 3.48 0.37
C PHE A 54 -20.94 3.95 -0.90
N ARG A 55 -20.74 3.26 -2.02
CA ARG A 55 -21.36 3.59 -3.32
C ARG A 55 -22.89 3.52 -3.29
N ARG A 56 -23.44 2.74 -2.37
CA ARG A 56 -24.88 2.67 -2.07
C ARG A 56 -25.10 3.13 -0.64
N PHE A 57 -26.13 3.94 -0.43
CA PHE A 57 -26.53 4.38 0.91
C PHE A 57 -27.29 3.26 1.62
N ASP A 58 -26.55 2.39 2.31
CA ASP A 58 -27.10 1.40 3.23
C ASP A 58 -26.89 1.88 4.67
N LYS A 59 -27.95 2.48 5.24
CA LYS A 59 -27.88 3.10 6.56
C LYS A 59 -27.48 2.11 7.66
N ALA A 60 -27.96 0.87 7.61
CA ALA A 60 -27.67 -0.11 8.65
C ALA A 60 -26.19 -0.50 8.66
N VAL A 61 -25.60 -0.68 7.47
CA VAL A 61 -24.16 -0.96 7.33
C VAL A 61 -23.32 0.24 7.77
N ILE A 62 -23.72 1.45 7.36
CA ILE A 62 -23.02 2.70 7.73
C ILE A 62 -23.05 2.91 9.25
N ASP A 63 -24.21 2.77 9.89
CA ASP A 63 -24.36 2.95 11.33
C ASP A 63 -23.49 1.96 12.12
N ASN A 64 -23.45 0.70 11.68
CA ASN A 64 -22.59 -0.32 12.29
C ASN A 64 -21.09 0.03 12.12
N HIS A 65 -20.71 0.54 10.96
CA HIS A 65 -19.34 0.99 10.70
C HIS A 65 -18.95 2.18 11.60
N ILE A 66 -19.83 3.16 11.76
CA ILE A 66 -19.64 4.29 12.68
C ILE A 66 -19.46 3.78 14.11
N ALA A 67 -20.31 2.85 14.57
CA ALA A 67 -20.22 2.30 15.92
C ALA A 67 -18.89 1.57 16.16
N MET A 68 -18.39 0.82 15.18
CA MET A 68 -17.10 0.15 15.25
C MET A 68 -15.95 1.15 15.43
N PHE A 69 -15.90 2.20 14.60
CA PHE A 69 -14.86 3.24 14.73
C PHE A 69 -14.96 3.99 16.05
N ARG A 70 -16.17 4.36 16.47
CA ARG A 70 -16.38 5.05 17.75
C ARG A 70 -15.85 4.23 18.93
N LYS A 71 -16.10 2.92 18.95
CA LYS A 71 -15.56 2.01 19.98
C LYS A 71 -14.04 2.05 20.05
N VAL A 72 -13.35 2.05 18.89
CA VAL A 72 -11.88 2.08 18.84
C VAL A 72 -11.36 3.44 19.31
N ILE A 73 -11.94 4.53 18.81
CA ILE A 73 -11.51 5.90 19.14
C ILE A 73 -11.72 6.19 20.63
N GLU A 74 -12.83 5.76 21.22
CA GLU A 74 -13.11 6.01 22.65
C GLU A 74 -12.17 5.23 23.58
N ASN A 75 -11.63 4.09 23.14
CA ASN A 75 -10.78 3.21 23.95
C ASN A 75 -9.32 3.17 23.45
N TYR A 76 -8.89 4.13 22.62
CA TYR A 76 -7.57 4.06 21.97
C TYR A 76 -6.42 3.96 22.96
N LYS A 77 -6.53 4.58 24.14
CA LYS A 77 -5.49 4.58 25.18
C LYS A 77 -5.18 3.18 25.69
N ASP A 78 -6.20 2.33 25.78
CA ASP A 78 -6.06 0.95 26.23
C ASP A 78 -5.46 0.06 25.12
N LEU A 79 -5.48 0.54 23.87
CA LEU A 79 -4.89 -0.12 22.70
C LEU A 79 -3.43 0.31 22.45
N LEU A 80 -2.96 1.42 23.04
CA LEU A 80 -1.59 1.91 22.86
C LEU A 80 -0.50 0.96 23.39
N PRO A 81 -0.68 0.25 24.53
CA PRO A 81 0.36 -0.66 25.01
C PRO A 81 0.62 -1.80 24.02
N GLY A 82 1.82 -1.85 23.45
CA GLY A 82 2.22 -2.86 22.46
C GLY A 82 1.89 -2.51 21.01
N ASP A 83 1.43 -1.28 20.72
CA ASP A 83 1.31 -0.78 19.35
C ASP A 83 2.70 -0.44 18.78
N GLU A 84 3.41 -1.48 18.35
CA GLU A 84 4.63 -1.34 17.56
C GLU A 84 4.21 -0.93 16.15
N HIS A 85 4.56 0.29 15.73
CA HIS A 85 4.31 0.81 14.38
C HIS A 85 4.70 -0.24 13.32
N THR A 86 3.70 -0.98 12.84
CA THR A 86 3.93 -2.01 11.86
C THR A 86 4.16 -1.29 10.55
N ILE A 87 5.36 -1.40 9.98
CA ILE A 87 5.63 -0.93 8.63
C ILE A 87 4.75 -1.76 7.72
N ALA A 88 3.56 -1.26 7.38
CA ALA A 88 2.68 -1.92 6.46
C ALA A 88 3.30 -1.79 5.07
N PRO A 89 3.86 -2.86 4.48
CA PRO A 89 4.32 -2.77 3.09
C PRO A 89 3.10 -2.43 2.24
N GLY A 90 3.26 -1.46 1.32
CA GLY A 90 2.21 -1.11 0.38
C GLY A 90 1.73 -2.35 -0.36
N ASN A 91 0.49 -2.77 -0.09
CA ASN A 91 -0.05 -4.00 -0.65
C ASN A 91 -0.63 -3.74 -2.03
N TRP A 92 -0.49 -4.70 -2.93
CA TRP A 92 -1.16 -4.65 -4.22
C TRP A 92 -2.57 -5.20 -4.03
N PHE A 93 -3.61 -4.39 -4.32
CA PHE A 93 -4.99 -4.84 -4.36
C PHE A 93 -5.25 -5.74 -5.59
N LEU A 94 -4.51 -6.83 -5.70
CA LEU A 94 -4.73 -7.85 -6.72
C LEU A 94 -6.05 -8.55 -6.37
N SER A 95 -7.05 -8.43 -7.23
CA SER A 95 -8.23 -9.28 -7.13
C SER A 95 -7.79 -10.72 -7.36
N ALA A 96 -7.91 -11.58 -6.36
CA ALA A 96 -7.77 -13.02 -6.55
C ALA A 96 -8.77 -13.45 -7.64
N ARG A 97 -8.27 -14.08 -8.70
CA ARG A 97 -9.14 -14.65 -9.74
C ARG A 97 -9.88 -15.83 -9.09
N LYS A 98 -11.21 -15.80 -9.11
CA LYS A 98 -12.04 -16.92 -8.65
C LYS A 98 -11.70 -18.14 -9.52
N HIS A 99 -11.28 -19.25 -8.90
CA HIS A 99 -11.20 -20.56 -9.54
C HIS A 99 -12.61 -21.14 -9.74
#